data_AF-A0A7Z7IZV0-F1
#
_entry.id   AF-A0A7Z7IZV0-F1
#
_cell.length_a   1.000
_cell.length_b   1.000
_cell.length_c   1.000
_cell.angle_alpha   90.00
_cell.angle_beta   90.00
_cell.angle_gamma   90.00
#
_symmetry.space_group_name_H-M   'P 1'
#
loop_
_entity.id
_entity.type
_entity.pdbx_description
1 polymer ?
#
loop_
_entity_poly.entity_id
_entity_poly.type
_entity_poly.pdbx_seq_one_letter_code
_entity_poly.pdbx_strand_id
1 'polypeptide(L)' 'MNYRLIPALFLIVMGALFLLDNLGLAHMDVGNLIATWWPVFLIAAGVRHLLRYRQKAAATC' A
#
# COMPACT_ATOMS: atom_id res chain seq x y z
N MET A 1 -20.39 14.02 -5.10
CA MET A 1 -19.98 14.37 -3.73
C MET A 1 -20.25 13.19 -2.78
N ASN A 2 -19.57 12.05 -2.97
CA ASN A 2 -19.70 10.82 -2.14
C ASN A 2 -18.34 10.12 -1.87
N TYR A 3 -17.21 10.68 -2.33
CA TYR A 3 -15.88 10.06 -2.28
C TYR A 3 -15.29 9.89 -0.88
N ARG A 4 -15.93 10.44 0.17
CA ARG A 4 -15.47 10.34 1.56
C ARG A 4 -15.93 9.07 2.26
N LEU A 5 -17.03 8.46 1.81
CA LEU A 5 -17.59 7.25 2.42
C LEU A 5 -16.86 5.99 1.96
N ILE A 6 -16.34 6.00 0.73
CA ILE A 6 -15.58 4.90 0.14
C ILE A 6 -14.34 4.52 0.98
N PRO A 7 -13.44 5.47 1.37
CA PRO A 7 -12.28 5.12 2.18
C PRO A 7 -12.66 4.71 3.61
N ALA A 8 -13.73 5.27 4.18
CA ALA A 8 -14.21 4.89 5.50
C ALA A 8 -14.72 3.44 5.51
N LEU A 9 -15.56 3.07 4.54
CA LEU A 9 -16.07 1.70 4.41
C LEU A 9 -14.94 0.71 4.15
N PHE A 10 -14.00 1.07 3.25
CA PHE A 10 -12.83 0.25 2.96
C PHE A 10 -11.97 0.00 4.20
N LEU A 11 -11.73 1.04 5.02
CA LEU A 11 -10.93 0.93 6.24
C LEU A 11 -11.62 0.06 7.30
N ILE A 12 -12.94 0.18 7.45
CA ILE A 12 -13.73 -0.67 8.35
C ILE A 12 -13.65 -2.14 7.92
N VAL A 13 -13.88 -2.43 6.63
CA VAL A 13 -13.81 -3.80 6.10
C VAL A 13 -12.41 -4.38 6.27
N MET A 14 -11.36 -3.60 5.96
CA MET A 14 -9.98 -4.05 6.09
C MET A 14 -9.62 -4.34 7.56
N GLY A 15 -10.05 -3.49 8.49
CA GLY A 15 -9.85 -3.71 9.93
C GLY A 15 -10.60 -4.93 10.46
N ALA A 16 -11.84 -5.14 10.03
CA ALA A 16 -12.63 -6.31 10.41
C ALA A 16 -12.01 -7.63 9.91
N LEU A 17 -11.52 -7.66 8.67
CA LEU A 17 -10.80 -8.81 8.12
C LEU A 17 -9.52 -9.11 8.92
N PHE A 18 -8.77 -8.07 9.28
CA PHE A 18 -7.56 -8.22 10.09
C PHE A 18 -7.87 -8.78 11.49
N LEU A 19 -8.96 -8.33 12.12
CA LEU A 19 -9.38 -8.82 13.43
C LEU A 19 -9.82 -10.28 13.36
N LEU A 20 -10.53 -10.67 12.29
CA LEU A 20 -11.00 -12.03 12.08
C LEU A 20 -9.85 -13.03 11.84
N ASP A 21 -8.81 -12.58 11.14
CA ASP A 21 -7.55 -13.31 10.93
C ASP A 21 -6.77 -13.47 12.25
N ASN A 22 -6.66 -12.41 13.05
CA ASN A 22 -6.05 -12.47 14.38
C ASN A 22 -6.78 -13.42 15.35
N LEU A 23 -8.10 -13.57 15.19
CA LEU A 23 -8.90 -14.48 16.01
C LEU A 23 -8.79 -15.95 15.56
N GLY A 24 -8.04 -16.22 14.48
CA GLY A 24 -7.86 -17.56 13.91
C GLY A 24 -9.12 -18.12 13.21
N LEU A 25 -10.17 -17.29 13.07
CA LEU A 25 -11.43 -17.66 12.44
C LEU A 25 -11.36 -17.55 10.91
N ALA A 26 -10.48 -16.69 10.39
CA ALA A 26 -10.13 -16.63 8.99
C ALA A 26 -8.72 -17.22 8.81
N HIS A 27 -8.58 -18.35 8.11
CA HIS A 27 -7.29 -18.79 7.57
C HIS A 27 -7.01 -18.03 6.27
N MET A 28 -6.93 -16.71 6.36
CA MET A 28 -6.69 -15.85 5.21
C MET A 28 -5.36 -15.18 5.46
N ASP A 29 -4.29 -15.65 4.79
CA ASP A 29 -2.91 -15.14 4.86
C ASP A 29 -2.75 -13.67 4.37
N VAL A 30 -3.74 -12.81 4.60
CA VAL A 30 -3.79 -11.40 4.21
C VAL A 30 -2.62 -10.64 4.83
N GLY A 31 -2.28 -10.92 6.09
CA GLY A 31 -1.08 -10.38 6.72
C GLY A 31 0.20 -10.73 5.95
N ASN A 32 0.33 -12.00 5.55
CA ASN A 32 1.47 -12.49 4.77
C ASN A 32 1.51 -11.93 3.34
N LEU A 33 0.36 -11.80 2.68
CA LEU A 33 0.22 -11.14 1.37
C LEU A 33 0.66 -9.67 1.46
N ILE A 34 0.14 -8.90 2.41
CA ILE A 34 0.53 -7.49 2.58
C ILE A 34 2.04 -7.39 2.88
N ALA A 35 2.56 -8.25 3.77
CA ALA A 35 3.98 -8.34 4.11
C ALA A 35 4.87 -8.83 2.96
N THR A 36 4.32 -9.51 1.95
CA THR A 36 5.06 -9.90 0.74
C THR A 36 5.03 -8.80 -0.32
N TRP A 37 3.92 -8.06 -0.43
CA TRP A 37 3.71 -7.09 -1.51
C TRP A 37 4.14 -5.64 -1.17
N TRP A 38 4.21 -5.23 0.10
CA TRP A 38 4.71 -3.89 0.49
C TRP A 38 6.09 -3.50 -0.08
N PRO A 39 7.08 -4.41 -0.29
CA PRO A 39 8.38 -4.02 -0.81
C PRO A 39 8.29 -3.53 -2.26
N VAL A 40 7.32 -4.02 -3.04
CA VAL A 40 7.11 -3.59 -4.43
C VAL A 40 6.78 -2.10 -4.50
N PHE A 41 5.95 -1.60 -3.59
CA PHE A 41 5.63 -0.18 -3.49
C PHE A 41 6.85 0.67 -3.10
N LEU A 42 7.69 0.16 -2.19
CA LEU A 42 8.95 0.82 -1.82
C LEU A 42 9.93 0.90 -3.00
N ILE A 43 10.09 -0.20 -3.74
CA ILE A 43 10.95 -0.24 -4.94
C ILE A 43 10.42 0.75 -5.98
N ALA A 44 9.12 0.74 -6.28
CA ALA A 44 8.51 1.67 -7.23
C ALA A 44 8.70 3.14 -6.83
N ALA A 45 8.55 3.46 -5.54
CA ALA A 45 8.80 4.80 -5.01
C ALA A 45 10.30 5.19 -5.15
N GLY A 46 11.21 4.27 -4.85
CA GLY A 46 12.66 4.46 -5.01
C GLY A 46 13.06 4.70 -6.47
N VAL A 47 12.55 3.89 -7.40
CA VAL A 47 12.77 4.07 -8.85
C VAL A 47 12.25 5.43 -9.31
N ARG A 48 11.04 5.83 -8.88
CA ARG A 48 10.48 7.15 -9.19
C ARG A 48 11.36 8.28 -8.66
N HIS A 49 11.93 8.13 -7.47
CA HIS A 49 12.84 9.13 -6.90
C HIS A 49 14.14 9.25 -7.72
N LEU A 50 14.73 8.12 -8.13
CA LEU A 50 15.94 8.09 -8.95
C LEU A 50 15.73 8.73 -10.33
N LEU A 51 14.61 8.43 -10.99
CA LEU A 51 14.26 9.03 -12.28
C LEU A 51 14.10 10.55 -12.19
N ARG A 52 13.46 11.05 -11.13
CA ARG A 52 13.33 12.51 -10.89
C ARG A 52 14.67 13.18 -10.59
N TYR A 53 15.57 12.49 -9.90
CA TYR A 53 16.92 13.01 -9.64
C TYR A 53 17.73 13.18 -10.93
N ARG A 54 17.67 12.20 -11.85
CA ARG A 54 18.33 12.27 -13.16
C ARG A 54 17.86 13.46 -14.00
N GLN A 55 16.56 13.77 -13.97
CA GLN A 55 16.00 14.91 -14.70
C GLN A 55 16.52 16.25 -14.18
N LYS A 56 16.63 16.42 -12.85
CA LYS A 56 17.20 17.64 -12.25
C LYS A 56 18.67 17.82 -12.64
N ALA A 57 19.44 16.74 -12.64
CA ALA A 57 20.84 16.77 -13.03
C ALA A 57 21.03 17.12 -14.52
N ALA A 58 20.16 16.62 -15.41
CA ALA A 58 20.24 16.90 -16.85
C ALA A 58 19.76 18.30 -17.24
N ALA A 59 18.90 18.95 -16.44
CA ALA A 59 18.35 20.27 -16.73
C ALA A 59 19.23 21.46 -16.27
N THR A 60 20.39 21.20 -15.65
CA THR A 60 21.31 22.23 -15.13
C THR A 60 22.50 22.48 -16.09
N CYS A 61 22.48 21.88 -17.28
CA CYS A 61 23.49 22.11 -18.32
C CYS A 61 22.92 22.95 -19.46
#